data_AF-A0A645DED2-F1
#
_entry.id   AF-A0A645DED2-F1
#
_cell.length_a   1.000
_cell.length_b   1.000
_cell.length_c   1.000
_cell.angle_alpha   90.00
_cell.angle_beta   90.00
_cell.angle_gamma   90.00
#
_symmetry.space_group_name_H-M   'P 1'
#
loop_
_entity.id
_entity.type
_entity.pdbx_description
1 polymer ?
#
loop_
_entity_poly.entity_id
_entity_poly.type
_entity_poly.pdbx_seq_one_letter_code
_entity_poly.pdbx_strand_id
1 'polypeptide(L)'
;MSTSIVLLGIHQVTTGVLQGLGHTTIPVINMGIAAIVKVILNWVLTAMPQLGIKGSAWATVADIGVAAIMNMVYVNRFVGYNIDLKEVLKTVVATVMMGIVVYYSYAEILLILNSNTLATIGAIAAGGIAYGVVLIITGSVHERDLSRIPLIGSLLCRLLRRVGVFKVS
;
A
#
# COMPACT_ATOMS: atom_id res chain seq x y z
N MET A 1 10.94 -1.77 -9.64
CA MET A 1 9.55 -1.28 -9.73
C MET A 1 8.72 -1.65 -8.50
N SER A 2 8.70 -2.91 -8.03
CA SER A 2 7.88 -3.31 -6.86
C SER A 2 8.26 -2.59 -5.56
N THR A 3 9.55 -2.42 -5.25
CA THR A 3 10.03 -1.77 -4.01
C THR A 3 9.58 -0.32 -3.84
N SER A 4 9.34 0.39 -4.95
CA SER A 4 8.88 1.79 -4.94
C SER A 4 7.42 1.94 -4.47
N ILE A 5 6.60 0.90 -4.60
CA ILE A 5 5.16 0.97 -4.28
C ILE A 5 4.93 1.25 -2.80
N VAL A 6 5.75 0.66 -1.92
CA VAL A 6 5.66 0.89 -0.48
C VAL A 6 5.96 2.34 -0.13
N LEU A 7 7.05 2.88 -0.69
CA LEU A 7 7.44 4.28 -0.49
C LEU A 7 6.40 5.24 -1.08
N LEU A 8 5.81 4.91 -2.24
CA LEU A 8 4.73 5.67 -2.86
C LEU A 8 3.47 5.69 -1.99
N GLY A 9 3.09 4.55 -1.41
CA GLY A 9 1.96 4.46 -0.50
C GLY A 9 2.12 5.38 0.70
N ILE A 10 3.29 5.35 1.35
CA ILE A 10 3.61 6.25 2.47
C ILE A 10 3.50 7.71 2.01
N HIS A 11 4.12 8.05 0.87
CA HIS A 11 4.08 9.40 0.33
C HIS A 11 2.65 9.90 0.07
N GLN A 12 1.80 9.09 -0.57
CA GLN A 12 0.42 9.44 -0.91
C GLN A 12 -0.44 9.62 0.34
N VAL A 13 -0.34 8.69 1.30
CA VAL A 13 -1.12 8.76 2.54
C VAL A 13 -0.73 9.99 3.36
N THR A 14 0.57 10.24 3.56
CA THR A 14 1.02 11.42 4.30
C THR A 14 0.61 12.72 3.62
N THR A 15 0.74 12.81 2.30
CA THR A 15 0.34 13.99 1.54
C THR A 15 -1.16 14.24 1.70
N GLY A 16 -2.00 13.21 1.61
CA GLY A 16 -3.43 13.32 1.84
C GLY A 16 -3.80 13.80 3.25
N VAL A 17 -3.11 13.30 4.29
CA VAL A 17 -3.31 13.74 5.68
C VAL A 17 -2.98 15.24 5.85
N LEU A 18 -1.82 15.68 5.35
CA LEU A 18 -1.39 17.08 5.44
C LEU A 18 -2.30 18.01 4.64
N GLN A 19 -2.77 17.57 3.47
CA GLN A 19 -3.74 18.33 2.66
C GLN A 19 -5.10 18.44 3.37
N GLY A 20 -5.57 17.37 4.02
CA GLY A 20 -6.80 17.37 4.81
C GLY A 20 -6.75 18.23 6.07
N LEU A 21 -5.56 18.45 6.62
CA LEU A 21 -5.31 19.35 7.77
C LEU A 21 -5.11 20.83 7.37
N GLY A 22 -5.24 21.17 6.08
CA GLY A 22 -5.05 22.54 5.59
C GLY A 22 -3.59 22.95 5.36
N HIS A 23 -2.63 22.05 5.56
CA HIS A 23 -1.20 22.28 5.35
C HIS A 23 -0.72 21.77 3.98
N THR A 24 -1.45 22.13 2.91
CA THR A 24 -1.16 21.70 1.53
C THR A 24 0.21 22.16 1.03
N THR A 25 0.75 23.26 1.56
CA THR A 25 2.05 23.83 1.17
C THR A 25 3.24 22.94 1.55
N ILE A 26 3.15 22.19 2.65
CA ILE A 26 4.27 21.38 3.17
C ILE A 26 4.58 20.18 2.24
N PRO A 27 3.59 19.36 1.83
CA PRO A 27 3.83 18.33 0.82
C PRO A 27 4.34 18.87 -0.51
N VAL A 28 3.83 20.03 -0.96
CA VAL A 28 4.23 20.62 -2.24
C VAL A 28 5.69 21.04 -2.24
N ILE A 29 6.17 21.66 -1.15
CA ILE A 29 7.60 22.00 -1.00
C ILE A 29 8.47 20.73 -0.97
N ASN A 30 8.03 19.69 -0.24
CA ASN A 30 8.77 18.43 -0.18
C ASN A 30 8.83 17.74 -1.56
N MET A 31 7.75 17.76 -2.32
CA MET A 31 7.71 17.25 -3.70
C MET A 31 8.61 18.07 -4.63
N GLY A 32 8.67 19.39 -4.45
CA GLY A 32 9.58 20.25 -5.20
C GLY A 32 11.06 19.92 -4.94
N ILE A 33 11.43 19.73 -3.67
CA ILE A 33 12.79 19.34 -3.29
C ILE A 33 13.13 17.95 -3.83
N ALA A 34 12.21 16.99 -3.72
CA ALA A 34 12.38 15.64 -4.26
C ALA A 34 12.60 15.66 -5.79
N ALA A 35 11.82 16.48 -6.51
CA ALA A 35 11.98 16.66 -7.96
C ALA A 35 13.36 17.22 -8.34
N ILE A 36 13.89 18.19 -7.59
CA ILE A 36 15.25 18.72 -7.81
C ILE A 36 16.29 17.62 -7.59
N VAL A 37 16.18 16.87 -6.49
CA VAL A 37 17.06 15.74 -6.18
C VAL A 37 16.99 14.68 -7.27
N LYS A 38 15.80 14.38 -7.79
CA LYS A 38 15.59 13.45 -8.91
C LYS A 38 16.31 13.91 -10.17
N VAL A 39 16.20 15.19 -10.54
CA VAL A 39 16.84 15.72 -11.74
C VAL A 39 18.36 15.60 -11.63
N ILE A 40 18.94 15.94 -10.47
CA ILE A 40 20.38 15.80 -10.22
C ILE A 40 20.80 14.33 -10.26
N LEU A 41 20.10 13.45 -9.56
CA LEU A 41 20.40 12.01 -9.55
C LEU A 41 20.24 11.38 -10.92
N ASN A 42 19.22 11.77 -11.69
CA ASN A 42 19.01 11.25 -13.04
C ASN A 42 20.14 11.70 -13.96
N TRP A 43 20.58 12.96 -13.87
CA TRP A 43 21.73 13.43 -14.62
C TRP A 43 23.02 12.68 -14.27
N VAL A 44 23.28 12.43 -12.98
CA VAL A 44 24.50 11.77 -12.50
C VAL A 44 24.49 10.26 -12.76
N LEU A 45 23.39 9.57 -12.45
CA LEU A 45 23.30 8.11 -12.56
C LEU A 45 23.09 7.64 -14.00
N THR A 46 22.40 8.42 -14.85
CA THR A 46 22.15 8.05 -16.24
C THR A 46 23.37 8.34 -17.13
N ALA A 47 24.22 9.29 -16.73
CA ALA A 47 25.50 9.54 -17.40
C ALA A 47 26.54 8.42 -17.18
N MET A 48 26.35 7.55 -16.19
CA MET A 48 27.20 6.36 -16.01
C MET A 48 26.76 5.22 -16.96
N PRO A 49 27.59 4.82 -17.94
CA PRO A 49 27.23 3.83 -18.97
C PRO A 49 26.98 2.42 -18.41
N GLN A 50 27.44 2.12 -17.19
CA GLN A 50 27.18 0.86 -16.48
C GLN A 50 25.77 0.80 -15.86
N LEU A 51 25.14 1.95 -15.60
CA LEU A 51 23.85 2.05 -14.93
C LEU A 51 22.72 2.50 -15.86
N GLY A 52 22.97 3.38 -16.84
CA GLY A 52 22.01 3.74 -17.91
C GLY A 52 20.54 3.80 -17.46
N ILE A 53 19.69 2.95 -18.04
CA ILE A 53 18.25 2.85 -17.71
C ILE A 53 18.00 2.38 -16.27
N LYS A 54 18.86 1.53 -15.71
CA LYS A 54 18.77 1.10 -14.30
C LYS A 54 19.10 2.25 -13.33
N GLY A 55 19.95 3.19 -13.75
CA GLY A 55 20.25 4.42 -13.00
C GLY A 55 19.03 5.31 -12.82
N SER A 56 18.22 5.48 -13.86
CA SER A 56 16.94 6.20 -13.79
C SER A 56 15.92 5.53 -12.85
N ALA A 57 15.91 4.19 -12.80
CA ALA A 57 15.07 3.46 -11.85
C ALA A 57 15.51 3.69 -10.39
N TRP A 58 16.81 3.70 -10.10
CA TRP A 58 17.36 4.03 -8.78
C TRP A 58 17.09 5.49 -8.39
N ALA A 59 17.21 6.42 -9.32
CA ALA A 59 16.87 7.83 -9.10
C ALA A 59 15.40 8.00 -8.69
N THR A 60 14.49 7.23 -9.29
CA THR A 60 13.07 7.25 -8.91
C THR A 60 12.82 6.67 -7.52
N VAL A 61 13.51 5.60 -7.12
CA VAL A 61 13.42 5.06 -5.76
C VAL A 61 13.93 6.08 -4.73
N ALA A 62 15.05 6.75 -5.03
CA ALA A 62 15.63 7.76 -4.15
C ALA A 62 14.74 9.00 -4.02
N ASP A 63 14.18 9.50 -5.12
CA ASP A 63 13.20 10.59 -5.18
C ASP A 63 12.01 10.33 -4.24
N ILE A 64 11.36 9.18 -4.40
CA ILE A 64 10.21 8.78 -3.58
C ILE A 64 10.65 8.58 -2.11
N GLY A 65 11.84 8.00 -1.88
CA GLY A 65 12.38 7.80 -0.53
C GLY A 65 12.63 9.10 0.22
N VAL A 66 13.26 10.09 -0.41
CA VAL A 66 13.51 11.41 0.18
C VAL A 66 12.19 12.12 0.49
N ALA A 67 11.25 12.10 -0.46
CA ALA A 67 9.93 12.69 -0.27
C ALA A 67 9.16 12.03 0.89
N ALA A 68 9.20 10.69 0.97
CA ALA A 68 8.55 9.93 2.04
C ALA A 68 9.18 10.20 3.42
N ILE A 69 10.51 10.27 3.53
CA ILE A 69 11.20 10.55 4.80
C ILE A 69 10.87 11.96 5.29
N MET A 70 10.95 12.98 4.42
CA MET A 70 10.58 14.35 4.79
C MET A 70 9.13 14.43 5.26
N ASN A 71 8.22 13.80 4.51
CA ASN A 71 6.81 13.72 4.85
C ASN A 71 6.58 13.05 6.21
N MET A 72 7.26 11.93 6.49
CA MET A 72 7.15 11.20 7.75
C MET A 72 7.63 12.01 8.95
N VAL A 73 8.75 12.74 8.81
CA VAL A 73 9.30 13.62 9.85
C VAL A 73 8.31 14.74 10.19
N TYR A 74 7.69 15.36 9.17
CA TYR A 74 6.71 16.42 9.38
C TYR A 74 5.41 15.89 9.99
N VAL A 75 4.91 14.72 9.58
CA VAL A 75 3.74 14.09 10.23
C VAL A 75 4.01 13.79 11.68
N ASN A 76 5.17 13.22 12.01
CA ASN A 76 5.51 12.94 13.40
C ASN A 76 5.55 14.23 14.23
N ARG A 77 6.03 15.34 13.64
CA ARG A 77 6.14 16.64 14.31
C ARG A 77 4.81 17.38 14.47
N PHE A 78 3.89 17.29 13.50
CA PHE A 78 2.61 18.02 13.53
C PHE A 78 1.47 17.21 14.15
N VAL A 79 1.47 15.89 13.98
CA VAL A 79 0.34 15.02 14.37
C VAL A 79 0.68 14.18 15.60
N GLY A 80 1.96 14.03 15.97
CA GLY A 80 2.37 13.14 17.07
C GLY A 80 1.99 11.69 16.79
N TYR A 81 1.98 11.29 15.51
CA TYR A 81 1.52 9.98 15.08
C TYR A 81 2.52 8.89 15.48
N ASN A 82 2.11 8.04 16.43
CA ASN A 82 2.86 6.84 16.78
C ASN A 82 2.45 5.72 15.82
N ILE A 83 3.42 5.17 15.09
CA ILE A 83 3.19 3.98 14.26
C ILE A 83 2.80 2.84 15.19
N ASP A 84 1.57 2.33 15.07
CA ASP A 84 1.18 1.12 15.78
C ASP A 84 1.81 -0.11 15.10
N LEU A 85 2.94 -0.56 15.65
CA LEU A 85 3.64 -1.75 15.15
C LEU A 85 2.74 -2.99 15.10
N LYS A 86 1.73 -3.10 15.97
CA LYS A 86 0.83 -4.25 15.97
C LYS A 86 -0.04 -4.22 14.72
N GLU A 87 -0.60 -3.07 14.35
CA GLU A 87 -1.39 -2.94 13.12
C GLU A 87 -0.55 -3.22 11.89
N VAL A 88 0.67 -2.67 11.82
CA VAL A 88 1.61 -2.95 10.72
C VAL A 88 1.89 -4.44 10.59
N LEU A 89 2.15 -5.14 11.71
CA LEU A 89 2.42 -6.57 11.69
C LEU A 89 1.21 -7.38 11.20
N LYS A 90 -0.01 -7.00 11.63
CA LYS A 90 -1.24 -7.65 11.14
C LYS A 90 -1.41 -7.47 9.63
N THR A 91 -1.11 -6.30 9.09
CA THR A 91 -1.13 -6.05 7.64
C THR A 91 -0.09 -6.90 6.91
N VAL A 92 1.14 -6.98 7.44
CA VAL A 92 2.20 -7.82 6.85
C VAL A 92 1.77 -9.28 6.79
N VAL A 93 1.21 -9.82 7.89
CA VAL A 93 0.70 -11.20 7.94
C VAL A 93 -0.41 -11.41 6.91
N ALA A 94 -1.35 -10.46 6.78
CA ALA A 94 -2.42 -10.53 5.78
C ALA A 94 -1.87 -10.53 4.34
N THR A 95 -0.85 -9.71 4.05
CA THR A 95 -0.21 -9.68 2.73
C THR A 95 0.56 -10.97 2.42
N VAL A 96 1.25 -11.56 3.40
CA VAL A 96 1.95 -12.84 3.23
C VAL A 96 0.96 -13.97 2.93
N MET A 97 -0.12 -14.06 3.72
CA MET A 97 -1.17 -15.08 3.49
C MET A 97 -1.85 -14.90 2.14
N MET A 98 -2.13 -13.66 1.73
CA MET A 98 -2.62 -13.36 0.38
C MET A 98 -1.65 -13.87 -0.69
N GLY A 99 -0.35 -13.60 -0.55
CA GLY A 99 0.66 -14.04 -1.51
C GLY A 99 0.69 -15.56 -1.69
N ILE A 100 0.54 -16.30 -0.59
CA ILE A 100 0.44 -17.77 -0.60
C ILE A 100 -0.81 -18.21 -1.41
N VAL A 101 -1.97 -17.61 -1.14
CA VAL A 101 -3.22 -17.96 -1.86
C VAL A 101 -3.11 -17.64 -3.35
N VAL A 102 -2.53 -16.50 -3.71
CA VAL A 102 -2.31 -16.12 -5.12
C VAL A 102 -1.39 -17.12 -5.83
N TYR A 103 -0.31 -17.54 -5.18
CA TYR A 103 0.64 -18.50 -5.74
C TYR A 103 -0.03 -19.84 -6.06
N TYR A 104 -0.77 -20.41 -5.10
CA TYR A 104 -1.46 -21.68 -5.30
C TYR A 104 -2.64 -21.57 -6.28
N SER A 105 -3.47 -20.53 -6.14
CA SER A 105 -4.61 -20.34 -7.05
C SER A 105 -4.17 -20.13 -8.50
N TYR A 106 -3.08 -19.42 -8.74
CA TYR A 106 -2.53 -19.27 -10.08
C TYR A 106 -2.11 -20.62 -10.67
N ALA A 107 -1.41 -21.46 -9.90
CA ALA A 107 -0.97 -22.78 -10.34
C ALA A 107 -2.16 -23.70 -10.70
N GLU A 108 -3.16 -23.78 -9.82
CA GLU A 108 -4.34 -24.61 -10.04
C GLU A 108 -5.20 -24.14 -11.22
N ILE A 109 -5.45 -22.83 -11.33
CA ILE A 109 -6.28 -22.27 -12.41
C ILE A 109 -5.57 -22.40 -13.77
N LEU A 110 -4.24 -22.27 -13.78
CA LEU A 110 -3.44 -22.47 -14.99
C LEU A 110 -3.53 -23.92 -15.50
N LEU A 111 -3.47 -24.90 -14.60
CA LEU A 111 -3.59 -26.32 -14.94
C LEU A 111 -4.96 -26.67 -15.52
N ILE A 112 -6.04 -26.03 -15.04
CA ILE A 112 -7.40 -26.33 -15.46
C ILE A 112 -7.77 -25.61 -16.77
N LEU A 113 -7.44 -24.32 -16.89
CA LEU A 113 -7.89 -23.49 -18.03
C LEU A 113 -6.85 -23.34 -19.15
N ASN A 114 -5.59 -23.74 -18.92
CA ASN A 114 -4.48 -23.66 -19.87
C ASN A 114 -4.32 -22.27 -20.55
N SER A 115 -4.78 -21.22 -19.86
CA SER A 115 -4.80 -19.84 -20.34
C SER A 115 -4.25 -18.91 -19.27
N ASN A 116 -3.10 -18.29 -19.57
CA ASN A 116 -2.40 -17.38 -18.66
C ASN A 116 -3.26 -16.17 -18.25
N THR A 117 -4.09 -15.65 -19.16
CA THR A 117 -4.92 -14.48 -18.89
C THR A 117 -6.04 -14.78 -17.89
N LEU A 118 -6.72 -15.92 -18.03
CA LEU A 118 -7.76 -16.30 -17.07
C LEU A 118 -7.17 -16.73 -15.73
N ALA A 119 -6.00 -17.39 -15.73
CA ALA A 119 -5.29 -17.77 -14.52
C ALA A 119 -4.87 -16.55 -13.69
N THR A 120 -4.33 -15.51 -14.33
CA THR A 120 -3.95 -14.26 -13.63
C THR A 120 -5.16 -13.52 -13.06
N ILE A 121 -6.23 -13.36 -13.84
CA ILE A 121 -7.45 -12.68 -13.36
C ILE A 121 -8.07 -13.44 -12.17
N GLY A 122 -8.16 -14.77 -12.27
CA GLY A 122 -8.67 -15.62 -11.19
C GLY A 122 -7.81 -15.55 -9.93
N ALA A 123 -6.48 -15.58 -10.07
CA ALA A 123 -5.56 -15.47 -8.95
C ALA A 123 -5.65 -14.08 -8.27
N ILE A 124 -5.79 -12.99 -9.03
CA ILE A 124 -5.99 -11.64 -8.47
C ILE A 124 -7.30 -11.57 -7.68
N ALA A 125 -8.40 -12.12 -8.22
CA ALA A 125 -9.68 -12.15 -7.53
C ALA A 125 -9.62 -12.97 -6.23
N ALA A 126 -9.00 -14.15 -6.28
CA ALA A 126 -8.79 -15.01 -5.11
C ALA A 126 -7.91 -14.33 -4.05
N GLY A 127 -6.83 -13.67 -4.47
CA GLY A 127 -5.97 -12.88 -3.60
C GLY A 127 -6.73 -11.75 -2.90
N GLY A 128 -7.54 -10.99 -3.64
CA GLY A 128 -8.36 -9.92 -3.06
C GLY A 128 -9.33 -10.42 -1.98
N ILE A 129 -9.99 -11.55 -2.23
CA ILE A 129 -10.89 -12.18 -1.25
C ILE A 129 -10.10 -12.66 -0.02
N ALA A 130 -8.98 -13.36 -0.23
CA ALA A 130 -8.15 -13.87 0.85
C ALA A 130 -7.62 -12.76 1.74
N TYR A 131 -7.14 -11.66 1.15
CA TYR A 131 -6.67 -10.49 1.91
C TYR A 131 -7.78 -9.89 2.78
N GLY A 132 -8.98 -9.71 2.22
CA GLY A 132 -10.13 -9.22 2.97
C GLY A 132 -10.51 -10.14 4.14
N VAL A 133 -10.55 -11.46 3.90
CA VAL A 133 -10.86 -12.46 4.93
C VAL A 133 -9.81 -12.45 6.05
N VAL A 134 -8.52 -12.41 5.71
CA VAL A 134 -7.45 -12.40 6.72
C VAL A 134 -7.48 -11.11 7.54
N LEU A 135 -7.73 -9.95 6.91
CA LEU A 135 -7.86 -8.68 7.65
C LEU A 135 -9.01 -8.69 8.66
N ILE A 136 -10.14 -9.30 8.29
CA ILE A 136 -11.29 -9.48 9.17
C ILE A 136 -10.93 -10.41 10.33
N ILE A 137 -10.31 -11.56 10.07
CA ILE A 137 -9.93 -12.54 11.11
C ILE A 137 -8.90 -11.95 12.07
N THR A 138 -7.95 -11.17 11.57
CA THR A 138 -6.90 -10.54 12.38
C THR A 138 -7.44 -9.37 13.23
N GLY A 139 -8.71 -9.00 13.05
CA GLY A 139 -9.37 -7.90 13.76
C GLY A 139 -8.71 -6.56 13.46
N SER A 140 -8.17 -6.38 12.25
CA SER A 140 -7.56 -5.12 11.82
C SER A 140 -8.61 -4.13 11.31
N VAL A 141 -9.81 -4.62 10.97
CA VAL A 141 -10.91 -3.82 10.44
C VAL A 141 -12.01 -3.73 11.48
N HIS A 142 -12.32 -2.52 11.95
CA HIS A 142 -13.40 -2.30 12.90
C HIS A 142 -14.74 -2.11 12.17
N GLU A 143 -15.84 -2.36 12.86
CA GLU A 143 -17.20 -2.16 12.31
C GLU A 143 -17.43 -0.71 11.81
N ARG A 144 -16.76 0.26 12.46
CA ARG A 144 -16.75 1.68 12.04
C ARG A 144 -16.06 1.90 10.70
N ASP A 145 -15.08 1.07 10.36
CA ASP A 145 -14.35 1.17 9.09
C ASP A 145 -15.15 0.52 7.95
N LEU A 146 -15.74 -0.65 8.21
CA LEU A 146 -16.62 -1.31 7.23
C LEU A 146 -17.87 -0.51 6.91
N SER A 147 -18.49 0.13 7.90
CA SER A 147 -19.70 0.93 7.69
C SER A 147 -19.47 2.21 6.87
N ARG A 148 -18.21 2.64 6.71
CA ARG A 148 -17.82 3.76 5.83
C ARG A 148 -17.63 3.35 4.37
N ILE A 149 -17.60 2.06 4.06
CA ILE A 149 -17.48 1.59 2.67
C ILE A 149 -18.82 1.78 1.96
N PRO A 150 -18.91 2.63 0.92
CA PRO A 150 -20.15 2.83 0.20
C PRO A 150 -20.61 1.52 -0.47
N LEU A 151 -21.93 1.28 -0.47
CA LEU A 151 -22.64 0.12 -1.07
C LEU A 151 -22.41 -1.23 -0.38
N ILE A 152 -21.16 -1.64 -0.12
CA ILE A 152 -20.82 -2.99 0.35
C ILE A 152 -20.76 -3.05 1.89
N GLY A 153 -20.56 -1.91 2.55
CA GLY A 153 -20.37 -1.83 4.00
C GLY A 153 -21.53 -2.42 4.82
N SER A 154 -22.78 -2.13 4.46
CA SER A 154 -23.95 -2.63 5.19
C SER A 154 -24.16 -4.14 5.02
N LEU A 155 -23.76 -4.71 3.88
CA LEU A 155 -23.88 -6.14 3.57
C LEU A 155 -22.77 -6.94 4.30
N LEU A 156 -21.54 -6.43 4.29
CA LEU A 156 -20.42 -6.98 5.06
C LEU A 156 -20.68 -6.91 6.57
N CYS A 157 -21.16 -5.77 7.10
CA CYS A 157 -21.51 -5.66 8.53
C CYS A 157 -22.59 -6.66 8.94
N ARG A 158 -23.62 -6.88 8.10
CA ARG A 158 -24.65 -7.89 8.37
C ARG A 158 -24.08 -9.32 8.36
N LEU A 159 -23.22 -9.65 7.39
CA LEU A 159 -22.58 -10.96 7.29
C LEU A 159 -21.68 -11.22 8.52
N LEU A 160 -20.87 -10.23 8.90
CA LEU A 160 -19.91 -10.34 10.00
C LEU A 160 -20.54 -10.35 11.39
N ARG A 161 -21.66 -9.64 11.58
CA ARG A 161 -22.51 -9.78 12.77
C ARG A 161 -23.11 -11.20 12.86
N ARG A 162 -23.49 -11.80 11.74
CA ARG A 162 -24.01 -13.19 11.69
C ARG A 162 -22.95 -14.24 12.05
N VAL A 163 -21.69 -14.00 11.68
CA VAL A 163 -20.56 -14.91 11.94
C VAL A 163 -19.99 -14.70 13.36
N GLY A 164 -20.45 -13.69 14.12
CA GLY A 164 -20.05 -13.47 15.51
C GLY A 164 -18.66 -12.85 15.69
N VAL A 165 -18.06 -12.31 14.62
CA VAL A 165 -16.70 -11.73 14.63
C VAL A 165 -16.64 -10.39 15.35
N PHE A 166 -17.74 -9.63 15.36
CA PHE A 166 -17.86 -8.40 16.15
C PHE A 166 -18.54 -8.70 17.48
N LYS A 167 -17.74 -8.92 18.54
CA LYS A 167 -18.25 -8.82 19.91
C LYS A 167 -18.40 -7.35 20.26
N VAL A 168 -19.64 -6.92 20.48
CA VAL A 168 -20.00 -5.65 21.09
C VAL A 168 -19.28 -5.58 22.45
N SER A 169 -18.35 -4.65 22.59
CA SER A 169 -17.89 -4.17 23.90
C SER A 169 -17.59 -2.70 23.84
#